data_AF-A0A1Y6FRC8-F1
#
_entry.id   AF-A0A1Y6FRC8-F1
#
_cell.length_a   1.000
_cell.length_b   1.000
_cell.length_c   1.000
_cell.angle_alpha   90.00
_cell.angle_beta   90.00
_cell.angle_gamma   90.00
#
_symmetry.space_group_name_H-M   'P 1'
#
loop_
_entity.id
_entity.type
_entity.pdbx_description
1 polymer ?
#
loop_
_entity_poly.entity_id
_entity_poly.type
_entity_poly.pdbx_seq_one_letter_code
_entity_poly.pdbx_strand_id
1 'polypeptide(L)' 'MNIPVHVYGCEDCILVFSVEQALEDQSGICCPQCGTEKINDLGPGEMILRR' A
#
# COMPACT_ATOMS: atom_id res chain seq x y z
N MET A 1 -2.27 -16.84 7.77
CA MET A 1 -3.34 -16.27 6.93
C MET A 1 -2.66 -15.43 5.88
N ASN A 2 -3.05 -15.60 4.61
CA ASN A 2 -2.46 -14.88 3.49
C ASN A 2 -3.47 -13.85 2.99
N ILE A 3 -3.02 -12.60 2.83
CA ILE A 3 -3.87 -11.49 2.40
C ILE A 3 -3.26 -10.88 1.14
N PRO A 4 -3.99 -10.85 0.00
CA PRO A 4 -3.53 -10.19 -1.21
C PRO A 4 -3.53 -8.68 -1.02
N VAL A 5 -2.40 -8.03 -1.34
CA VAL A 5 -2.21 -6.59 -1.14
C VAL A 5 -1.64 -5.93 -2.39
N HIS A 6 -1.85 -4.63 -2.53
CA HIS A 6 -1.15 -3.78 -3.48
C HIS A 6 -0.15 -2.91 -2.73
N VAL A 7 1.07 -2.79 -3.23
CA VAL A 7 2.19 -2.16 -2.53
C VAL A 7 2.48 -0.79 -3.15
N TYR A 8 2.66 0.20 -2.29
CA TYR A 8 2.96 1.57 -2.65
C TYR A 8 4.22 2.06 -1.93
N GLY A 9 4.96 2.95 -2.59
CA GLY A 9 6.11 3.65 -2.01
C GLY A 9 5.89 5.17 -2.01
N CYS A 10 6.01 5.82 -0.86
CA CYS A 10 5.95 7.28 -0.76
C CYS A 10 7.25 7.91 -1.25
N GLU A 11 7.15 8.92 -2.13
CA GLU A 11 8.30 9.67 -2.62
C GLU A 11 8.90 10.62 -1.58
N ASP A 12 8.07 11.18 -0.69
CA ASP A 12 8.50 12.25 0.22
C ASP A 12 9.14 11.72 1.51
N CYS A 13 8.64 10.61 2.06
CA CYS A 13 9.09 10.07 3.36
C CYS A 13 9.63 8.64 3.31
N ILE A 14 9.83 8.08 2.10
CA ILE A 14 10.49 6.78 1.86
C ILE A 14 9.74 5.60 2.50
N LEU A 15 8.49 5.80 2.93
CA LEU A 15 7.66 4.75 3.48
C LEU A 15 7.14 3.82 2.38
N VAL A 16 7.32 2.51 2.55
CA VAL A 16 6.64 1.48 1.76
C VAL A 16 5.49 0.93 2.59
N PHE A 17 4.29 0.89 2.00
CA PHE A 17 3.08 0.41 2.66
C PHE A 17 2.22 -0.41 1.70
N SER A 18 1.31 -1.19 2.26
CA SER A 18 0.46 -2.10 1.50
C SER A 18 -1.02 -1.88 1.83
N VAL A 19 -1.87 -1.96 0.82
CA VAL A 19 -3.33 -1.82 0.93
C VAL A 19 -3.97 -3.13 0.47
N GLU A 20 -5.01 -3.61 1.17
CA GLU A 20 -5.68 -4.85 0.77
C GLU A 20 -6.33 -4.72 -0.61
N GLN A 21 -6.08 -5.66 -1.52
CA GLN A 21 -6.60 -5.61 -2.90
C GLN A 21 -8.13 -5.73 -2.96
N ALA A 22 -8.77 -6.22 -1.90
CA ALA A 22 -10.22 -6.36 -1.81
C ALA A 22 -10.96 -5.00 -1.75
N LEU A 23 -10.23 -3.89 -1.60
CA LEU A 23 -10.81 -2.55 -1.66
C LEU A 23 -11.03 -2.14 -3.12
N GLU A 24 -12.31 -2.03 -3.51
CA GLU A 24 -12.78 -1.79 -4.89
C GLU A 24 -12.32 -0.45 -5.48
N ASP A 25 -12.02 0.56 -4.64
CA ASP A 25 -11.56 1.87 -5.08
C ASP A 25 -10.28 2.29 -4.35
N GLN A 26 -9.19 2.37 -5.11
CA GLN A 26 -7.85 2.74 -4.66
C GLN A 26 -7.40 4.10 -5.21
N SER A 27 -8.34 4.89 -5.78
CA SER A 27 -8.04 6.20 -6.38
C SER A 27 -7.65 7.28 -5.36
N GLY A 28 -8.01 7.11 -4.09
CA GLY A 28 -7.74 8.06 -3.00
C GLY A 28 -6.62 7.64 -2.04
N ILE A 29 -5.69 6.79 -2.47
CA ILE A 29 -4.60 6.36 -1.59
C ILE A 29 -3.61 7.51 -1.39
N CYS A 30 -3.38 7.85 -0.12
CA CYS A 30 -2.33 8.75 0.30
C CYS A 30 -1.31 8.01 1.17
N CYS A 31 -0.11 8.56 1.28
CA CYS A 31 0.86 8.08 2.23
C CYS A 31 0.29 8.17 3.66
N PRO A 32 0.22 7.08 4.43
CA PRO A 32 -0.38 7.09 5.77
C PRO A 32 0.47 7.88 6.79
N GLN A 33 1.71 8.21 6.45
CA GLN A 33 2.62 8.94 7.33
C GLN A 33 2.60 10.46 7.12
N CYS A 34 2.63 10.93 5.88
CA CYS A 34 2.71 12.37 5.57
C CYS A 34 1.50 12.92 4.81
N GLY A 35 0.54 12.06 4.41
CA GLY A 35 -0.67 12.45 3.71
C GLY A 35 -0.48 12.83 2.24
N THR A 36 0.73 12.74 1.70
CA THR A 36 1.01 13.05 0.28
C THR A 36 0.35 12.03 -0.66
N GLU A 37 -0.10 12.50 -1.82
CA GLU A 37 -0.59 11.68 -2.94
C GLU A 37 0.56 11.25 -3.87
N LYS A 38 1.79 11.72 -3.63
CA LYS A 38 2.98 11.35 -4.40
C LYS A 38 3.47 9.96 -3.98
N ILE A 39 2.80 8.96 -4.52
CA ILE A 39 3.10 7.55 -4.27
C ILE A 39 3.43 6.82 -5.58
N ASN A 40 4.45 5.99 -5.52
CA ASN A 40 4.82 5.07 -6.58
C ASN A 40 4.08 3.76 -6.40
N ASP A 41 3.48 3.28 -7.49
CA ASP A 41 2.96 1.93 -7.59
C ASP A 41 4.13 0.93 -7.67
N LEU A 42 4.24 0.04 -6.67
CA LEU A 42 5.24 -1.03 -6.62
C LEU A 42 4.67 -2.40 -7.00
N GLY A 43 3.36 -2.47 -7.29
CA GLY A 43 2.67 -3.65 -7.79
C GLY A 43 2.05 -4.53 -6.69
N PRO A 44 1.57 -5.73 -7.08
CA PRO A 44 0.91 -6.65 -6.18
C PRO A 44 1.89 -7.35 -5.22
N GLY A 45 1.38 -7.74 -4.05
CA GLY A 45 2.11 -8.51 -3.05
C GLY A 45 1.20 -9.41 -2.21
N GLU A 46 1.80 -10.17 -1.31
CA GLU A 46 1.11 -11.06 -0.36
C GLU A 46 1.60 -10.78 1.06
N MET A 47 0.68 -10.45 1.97
CA MET A 47 0.97 -10.32 3.39
C MET A 47 0.69 -11.64 4.11
N ILE A 48 1.72 -12.20 4.74
CA ILE A 48 1.63 -13.47 5.48
C ILE A 48 1.57 -13.20 6.97
N LEU A 49 0.38 -13.34 7.55
CA LEU A 49 0.19 -13.31 9.00
C LEU A 49 0.47 -14.71 9.57
N ARG A 50 1.56 -14.82 10.35
CA ARG A 50 1.90 -16.02 11.13
C ARG A 50 1.44 -15.85 12.56
N ARG A 51 0.93 -16.92 13.15
CA ARG A 51 0.52 -16.98 14.57
C ARG A 51 1.71 -17.25 15.47
#